data_AF-A0A0B1S8D7-F1
#
_entry.id   AF-A0A0B1S8D7-F1
#
_cell.length_a   1.000
_cell.length_b   1.000
_cell.length_c   1.000
_cell.angle_alpha   90.00
_cell.angle_beta   90.00
_cell.angle_gamma   90.00
#
_symmetry.space_group_name_H-M   'P 1'
#
loop_
_entity.id
_entity.type
_entity.pdbx_description
1 polymer ?
#
loop_
_entity_poly.entity_id
_entity_poly.type
_entity_poly.pdbx_seq_one_letter_code
_entity_poly.pdbx_strand_id
1 'polypeptide(L)'
;MNAIEDVKNELNKAVKGLNNTVIDNGEKVSNAIADLSGGLEACTAVDCNNRGACLGTKKNYICACHLGYSGKNCEDTVCDSNRDCNGRGICLGTTSSLTCLCNLGFTGHRCERVI
;
A
#
# COMPACT_ATOMS: atom_id res chain seq x y z
N MET A 1 24.93 -23.59 55.78
CA MET A 1 24.95 -23.29 54.33
C MET A 1 24.97 -24.62 53.59
N ASN A 2 23.97 -24.91 52.77
CA ASN A 2 23.89 -26.19 52.06
C ASN A 2 24.37 -26.00 50.63
N ALA A 3 25.68 -26.21 50.39
CA ALA A 3 26.34 -25.96 49.11
C ALA A 3 25.67 -26.69 47.93
N ILE A 4 24.98 -27.81 48.16
CA ILE A 4 24.23 -28.55 47.14
C ILE A 4 23.05 -27.74 46.62
N GLU A 5 22.38 -26.98 47.49
CA GLU A 5 21.20 -26.19 47.12
C GLU A 5 21.60 -24.96 46.31
N ASP A 6 22.74 -24.33 46.64
CA ASP A 6 23.29 -23.22 45.88
C ASP A 6 23.66 -23.64 44.45
N VAL A 7 24.25 -24.83 44.27
CA VAL A 7 24.56 -25.40 42.94
C VAL A 7 23.28 -25.68 42.15
N LYS A 8 22.23 -26.21 42.77
CA LYS A 8 20.92 -26.41 42.11
C LYS A 8 20.30 -25.10 41.65
N ASN A 9 20.39 -24.05 42.47
CA ASN A 9 19.82 -22.75 42.16
C ASN A 9 20.51 -22.10 40.95
N GLU A 10 21.84 -22.16 40.89
CA GLU A 10 22.60 -21.69 39.73
C GLU A 10 22.31 -22.52 38.47
N LEU A 11 22.18 -23.85 38.59
CA LEU A 11 21.80 -24.71 37.46
C LEU A 11 20.40 -24.37 36.95
N ASN A 12 19.43 -24.18 37.84
CA ASN A 12 18.06 -23.80 37.47
C ASN A 12 18.00 -22.43 36.79
N LYS A 13 18.82 -21.48 37.22
CA LYS A 13 18.94 -20.15 36.61
C LYS A 13 19.53 -20.25 35.20
N ALA A 14 20.57 -21.07 35.01
CA ALA A 14 21.17 -21.31 33.70
C ALA A 14 20.17 -21.99 32.73
N VAL A 15 19.45 -23.02 33.20
CA VAL A 15 18.42 -23.70 32.41
C VAL A 15 17.28 -22.75 32.00
N LYS A 16 16.82 -21.87 32.90
CA LYS A 16 15.84 -20.84 32.55
C LYS A 16 16.36 -19.86 31.49
N GLY A 17 17.63 -19.44 31.60
CA GLY A 17 18.27 -18.59 30.59
C GLY A 17 18.33 -19.26 29.22
N LEU A 18 18.69 -20.54 29.17
CA LEU A 18 18.69 -21.33 27.94
C LEU A 18 17.28 -21.48 27.36
N ASN A 19 16.28 -21.81 28.19
CA ASN A 19 14.89 -21.90 27.74
C ASN A 19 14.39 -20.59 27.14
N ASN A 20 14.67 -19.45 27.79
CA ASN A 20 14.30 -18.14 27.26
C ASN A 20 15.00 -17.85 25.93
N THR A 21 16.30 -18.18 25.82
CA THR A 21 17.06 -17.99 24.57
C THR A 21 16.50 -18.84 23.42
N VAL A 22 16.06 -20.07 23.71
CA VAL A 22 15.41 -20.94 22.72
C VAL A 22 14.07 -20.37 22.26
N ILE A 23 13.27 -19.84 23.19
CA ILE A 23 11.99 -19.20 22.88
C ILE A 23 12.21 -17.95 22.01
N ASP A 24 13.11 -17.05 22.41
CA ASP A 24 13.46 -15.84 21.66
C ASP A 24 13.95 -16.18 20.24
N ASN A 25 14.78 -17.22 20.12
CA ASN A 25 15.26 -17.68 18.81
C ASN A 25 14.13 -18.29 17.97
N GLY A 26 13.19 -19.02 18.59
CA GLY A 26 12.00 -19.53 17.91
C GLY A 26 11.09 -18.42 17.39
N GLU A 27 10.88 -17.36 18.16
CA GLU A 27 10.07 -16.21 17.76
C GLU A 27 10.72 -15.42 16.62
N LYS A 28 12.05 -15.20 16.69
CA LYS A 28 12.83 -14.60 15.59
C LYS A 28 12.72 -15.42 14.30
N VAL A 29 12.75 -16.74 14.40
CA VAL A 29 12.58 -17.64 13.26
C VAL A 29 11.16 -17.53 12.69
N SER A 30 10.12 -17.59 13.53
CA SER A 30 8.73 -17.39 13.08
C SER A 30 8.52 -16.06 12.36
N ASN A 31 9.07 -14.97 12.90
CA ASN A 31 8.96 -13.64 12.29
C ASN A 31 9.73 -13.57 10.96
N ALA A 32 10.93 -14.14 10.89
CA ALA A 32 11.69 -14.22 9.64
C ALA A 32 10.97 -15.03 8.56
N ILE A 33 10.26 -16.10 8.95
CA ILE A 33 9.43 -16.90 8.03
C ILE A 33 8.20 -16.09 7.57
N ALA A 34 7.57 -15.33 8.46
CA ALA A 34 6.46 -14.44 8.11
C ALA A 34 6.88 -13.33 7.13
N ASP A 35 8.12 -12.82 7.23
CA ASP A 35 8.66 -11.83 6.29
C ASP A 35 8.95 -12.44 4.90
N LEU A 36 9.26 -13.74 4.83
CA LEU A 36 9.46 -14.46 3.57
C LEU A 36 8.12 -14.72 2.84
N SER A 37 7.02 -14.88 3.57
CA SER A 37 5.69 -15.05 2.98
C SER A 37 4.98 -13.71 2.70
N GLY A 38 5.13 -12.72 3.58
CA GLY A 38 4.44 -11.43 3.47
C GLY A 38 4.89 -10.55 2.29
N GLY A 39 6.05 -10.83 1.70
CA GLY A 39 6.57 -10.09 0.55
C GLY A 39 6.03 -10.53 -0.81
N LEU A 40 5.40 -11.70 -0.90
CA LEU A 40 5.00 -12.34 -2.16
C LEU A 40 3.49 -12.25 -2.43
N GLU A 41 2.70 -11.75 -1.47
CA GLU A 41 1.28 -11.52 -1.69
C GLU A 41 1.07 -10.55 -2.85
N ALA A 42 0.22 -10.94 -3.81
CA ALA A 42 -0.12 -10.07 -4.92
C ALA A 42 -0.78 -8.79 -4.41
N CYS A 43 -0.39 -7.66 -4.98
CA CYS A 43 -1.09 -6.42 -4.69
C CYS A 43 -2.49 -6.44 -5.34
N THR A 44 -3.39 -5.62 -4.80
CA THR A 44 -4.78 -5.54 -5.26
C THR A 44 -5.14 -4.09 -5.62
N ALA A 45 -6.25 -3.89 -6.32
CA ALA A 45 -6.72 -2.55 -6.68
C ALA A 45 -6.89 -1.62 -5.46
N VAL A 46 -7.13 -2.18 -4.27
CA VAL A 46 -7.25 -1.42 -3.02
C VAL A 46 -5.95 -0.70 -2.68
N ASP A 47 -4.79 -1.28 -2.96
CA ASP A 47 -3.48 -0.65 -2.73
C ASP A 47 -3.29 0.59 -3.62
N CYS A 48 -4.01 0.65 -4.75
CA CYS A 48 -4.08 1.80 -5.66
C CYS A 48 -5.36 2.63 -5.47
N ASN A 49 -5.91 2.68 -4.24
CA ASN A 49 -7.15 3.41 -3.89
C ASN A 49 -8.37 3.04 -4.75
N ASN A 50 -8.39 1.87 -5.37
CA ASN A 50 -9.37 1.46 -6.39
C ASN A 50 -9.46 2.43 -7.59
N ARG A 51 -8.41 3.22 -7.81
CA ARG A 51 -8.31 4.25 -8.85
C ARG A 51 -7.22 3.94 -9.87
N GLY A 52 -6.78 2.69 -9.92
CA GLY A 52 -5.79 2.19 -10.87
C GLY A 52 -5.65 0.67 -10.83
N ALA A 53 -4.94 0.14 -11.81
CA ALA A 53 -4.53 -1.26 -11.82
C ALA A 53 -3.24 -1.42 -11.00
N CYS A 54 -3.20 -2.44 -10.15
CA CYS A 54 -2.01 -2.76 -9.36
C CYS A 54 -1.17 -3.84 -10.04
N LEU A 55 0.14 -3.62 -10.12
CA LEU A 55 1.11 -4.52 -10.72
C LEU A 55 2.25 -4.81 -9.72
N GLY A 56 2.34 -6.06 -9.25
CA GLY A 56 3.41 -6.51 -8.35
C GLY A 56 2.89 -7.16 -7.07
N THR A 57 3.66 -7.02 -5.99
CA THR A 57 3.35 -7.59 -4.68
C THR A 57 3.08 -6.49 -3.65
N LYS A 58 2.49 -6.83 -2.50
CA LYS A 58 2.25 -5.90 -1.38
C LYS A 58 3.51 -5.15 -0.95
N LYS A 59 4.68 -5.78 -1.06
CA LYS A 59 5.98 -5.19 -0.72
C LYS A 59 6.54 -4.29 -1.82
N ASN A 60 6.28 -4.61 -3.08
CA ASN A 60 6.77 -3.84 -4.22
C ASN A 60 5.76 -3.89 -5.36
N TYR A 61 5.02 -2.79 -5.54
CA TYR A 61 4.04 -2.64 -6.58
C TYR A 61 4.13 -1.28 -7.27
N ILE A 62 3.56 -1.23 -8.46
CA ILE A 62 3.34 -0.03 -9.25
C ILE A 62 1.85 0.09 -9.52
N CYS A 63 1.29 1.28 -9.32
CA CYS A 63 -0.06 1.60 -9.70
C CYS A 63 -0.11 2.26 -11.08
N ALA A 64 -0.83 1.65 -12.01
CA ALA A 64 -1.23 2.28 -13.26
C ALA A 64 -2.56 3.00 -13.04
N CYS A 65 -2.49 4.30 -12.71
CA CYS A 65 -3.67 5.09 -12.37
C CYS A 65 -4.63 5.25 -13.55
N HIS A 66 -5.93 5.21 -13.24
CA HIS A 66 -6.98 5.59 -14.17
C HIS A 66 -6.84 7.08 -14.54
N LEU A 67 -7.43 7.45 -15.67
CA LEU A 67 -7.46 8.83 -16.14
C LEU A 67 -8.05 9.76 -15.06
N GLY A 68 -7.37 10.89 -14.82
CA GLY A 68 -7.75 11.85 -13.79
C GLY A 68 -7.15 11.59 -12.40
N TYR A 69 -6.34 10.55 -12.22
CA TYR A 69 -5.65 10.25 -10.95
C TYR A 69 -4.13 10.16 -11.10
N SER A 70 -3.43 10.51 -10.03
CA SER A 70 -1.96 10.44 -9.93
C SER A 70 -1.52 10.14 -8.50
N GLY A 71 -0.21 10.12 -8.28
CA GLY A 71 0.38 9.73 -7.00
C GLY A 71 0.82 8.27 -7.03
N LYS A 72 1.55 7.86 -6.00
CA LYS A 72 2.13 6.50 -5.95
C LYS A 72 1.02 5.43 -5.92
N ASN A 73 -0.08 5.76 -5.26
CA ASN A 73 -1.21 4.88 -4.99
C ASN A 73 -2.49 5.45 -5.62
N CYS A 74 -2.41 6.36 -6.60
CA CYS A 74 -3.56 7.02 -7.22
C CYS A 74 -4.43 7.82 -6.24
N GLU A 75 -3.81 8.37 -5.20
CA GLU A 75 -4.44 9.17 -4.15
C GLU A 75 -4.82 10.59 -4.62
N ASP A 76 -4.04 11.14 -5.55
CA ASP A 76 -4.23 12.50 -6.02
C ASP A 76 -5.24 12.52 -7.16
N THR A 77 -6.17 13.47 -7.08
CA THR A 77 -7.08 13.75 -8.19
C THR A 77 -6.43 14.84 -9.04
N VAL A 78 -6.00 14.46 -10.24
CA VAL A 78 -5.41 15.38 -11.22
C VAL A 78 -6.46 16.37 -11.69
N CYS A 79 -7.67 15.88 -11.93
CA CYS A 79 -8.79 16.71 -12.31
C CYS A 79 -10.13 16.02 -12.06
N ASP A 80 -11.17 16.83 -11.93
CA ASP A 80 -12.53 16.40 -11.65
C ASP A 80 -13.43 16.76 -12.84
N SER A 81 -13.94 15.76 -13.56
CA SER A 81 -14.84 15.97 -14.70
C SER A 81 -16.09 16.77 -14.37
N ASN A 82 -16.62 16.67 -13.14
CA ASN A 82 -17.79 17.45 -12.72
C ASN A 82 -17.43 18.92 -12.54
N ARG A 83 -16.31 19.20 -11.87
CA ARG A 83 -15.88 20.57 -11.60
C ARG A 83 -15.23 21.23 -12.82
N ASP A 84 -14.30 20.55 -13.45
CA ASP A 84 -13.40 21.12 -14.45
C ASP A 84 -14.02 21.05 -15.86
N CYS A 85 -14.80 20.01 -16.17
CA CYS A 85 -15.50 19.84 -17.45
C CYS A 85 -17.03 20.04 -17.37
N ASN A 86 -17.51 20.73 -16.33
CA ASN A 86 -18.94 21.02 -16.06
C ASN A 86 -19.84 19.77 -16.03
N GLY A 87 -19.29 18.58 -15.75
CA GLY A 87 -20.00 17.31 -15.82
C GLY A 87 -20.45 16.91 -17.22
N ARG A 88 -19.93 17.57 -18.26
CA ARG A 88 -20.33 17.43 -19.67
C ARG A 88 -19.20 16.91 -20.55
N GLY A 89 -18.18 16.32 -19.93
CA GLY A 89 -17.07 15.71 -20.64
C GLY A 89 -16.20 14.88 -19.71
N ILE A 90 -15.22 14.22 -20.31
CA ILE A 90 -14.19 13.47 -19.60
C ILE A 90 -12.99 14.39 -19.43
N CYS A 91 -12.52 14.55 -18.20
CA CYS A 91 -11.28 15.25 -17.95
C CYS A 91 -10.08 14.35 -18.25
N LEU A 92 -9.16 14.85 -19.07
CA LEU A 92 -7.89 14.23 -19.42
C LEU A 92 -6.76 15.18 -19.05
N GLY A 93 -5.65 14.69 -18.53
CA GLY A 93 -4.48 15.53 -18.32
C GLY A 93 -3.60 15.15 -17.15
N THR A 94 -2.66 16.06 -16.87
CA THR A 94 -1.79 16.09 -15.69
C THR A 94 -2.13 17.31 -14.85
N THR A 95 -1.56 17.43 -13.65
CA THR A 95 -1.75 18.60 -12.78
C THR A 95 -1.32 19.92 -13.43
N SER A 96 -0.47 19.87 -14.46
CA SER A 96 0.02 21.03 -15.21
C SER A 96 -0.72 21.32 -16.51
N SER A 97 -1.44 20.35 -17.08
CA SER A 97 -2.13 20.48 -18.36
C SER A 97 -3.39 19.65 -18.37
N LEU A 98 -4.53 20.33 -18.34
CA LEU A 98 -5.87 19.74 -18.33
C LEU A 98 -6.57 19.98 -19.67
N THR A 99 -7.29 18.98 -20.17
CA THR A 99 -8.11 19.06 -21.38
C THR A 99 -9.40 18.28 -21.18
N CYS A 100 -10.53 18.90 -21.51
CA CYS A 100 -11.82 18.24 -21.48
C CYS A 100 -12.18 17.65 -22.85
N LEU A 101 -12.48 16.35 -22.88
CA LEU A 101 -13.13 15.70 -24.01
C LEU A 101 -14.64 15.80 -23.82
N CYS A 102 -15.29 16.71 -24.56
CA CYS A 102 -16.71 16.98 -24.38
C CYS A 102 -17.60 15.87 -24.93
N ASN A 103 -18.70 15.61 -24.20
CA ASN A 103 -19.77 14.75 -24.67
C ASN A 103 -20.44 15.35 -25.91
N LEU A 104 -21.14 14.51 -26.69
CA LEU A 104 -21.86 14.93 -27.88
C LEU A 104 -22.80 16.10 -27.57
N GLY A 105 -22.78 17.12 -28.42
CA GLY A 105 -23.58 18.35 -28.28
C GLY A 105 -22.96 19.42 -27.37
N PHE A 106 -21.76 19.21 -26.83
CA PHE A 106 -21.05 20.21 -26.03
C PHE A 106 -19.68 20.57 -26.62
N THR A 107 -19.25 21.80 -26.40
CA THR A 107 -17.96 22.34 -26.86
C THR A 107 -17.43 23.40 -25.88
N GLY A 108 -16.21 23.88 -26.13
CA GLY A 108 -15.47 24.77 -25.24
C GLY A 108 -14.41 24.05 -24.41
N HIS A 109 -13.55 24.83 -23.77
CA HIS A 109 -12.40 24.27 -23.02
C HIS A 109 -12.85 23.46 -21.80
N ARG A 110 -14.01 23.80 -21.23
CA ARG A 110 -14.63 23.14 -20.08
C ARG A 110 -15.99 22.54 -20.43
N CYS A 111 -16.28 22.34 -21.72
CA CYS A 111 -17.59 21.85 -22.19
C CYS A 111 -18.77 22.74 -21.75
N GLU A 112 -18.53 24.05 -21.67
CA GLU A 112 -19.48 25.03 -21.16
C GLU A 112 -20.51 25.49 -22.20
N ARG A 113 -20.27 25.23 -23.50
CA ARG A 113 -21.15 25.64 -24.60
C ARG A 113 -21.88 24.45 -25.19
N VAL A 114 -23.12 24.67 -25.62
CA VAL A 114 -23.93 23.71 -26.40
C VAL A 114 -23.71 24.01 -27.88
N ILE A 115 -23.63 22.96 -28.70
CA ILE A 115 -23.52 23.05 -30.16
C ILE A 115 -24.91 23.11 -30.78
#